data_AF-W9QXA9-F1
#
_entry.id   AF-W9QXA9-F1
#
_cell.length_a   1.000
_cell.length_b   1.000
_cell.length_c   1.000
_cell.angle_alpha   90.00
_cell.angle_beta   90.00
_cell.angle_gamma   90.00
#
_symmetry.space_group_name_H-M   'P 1'
#
loop_
_entity.id
_entity.type
_entity.pdbx_description
1 polymer ?
#
loop_
_entity_poly.entity_id
_entity_poly.type
_entity_poly.pdbx_seq_one_letter_code
_entity_poly.pdbx_strand_id
1 'polypeptide(L)'
;MENGQVKEAGSHNELIQEENGIYASLVRLQRMDIEKDHKEKNFRSPSRSNKDFNDNMHECRLGLSKSNLTDTVTASSISRVRTNNDSNDPKSPTASFWRLLGLNKPEWKQATLGCLSAIIFGAMQPLYAVSMGTTISVYFLTDHDEIKERIRSSALWFLGLTIVSFLVNISQHYSFAYMGEYLTKRIRERMFAKILTFEVGWFDRDENSSGVICSTLAKDPNVVRSLVGDRMSLLVQATSAVIIAWTLGLVIA
;
A
#
# COMPACT_ATOMS: atom_id res chain seq x y z
N MET A 1 -14.39 8.16 32.63
CA MET A 1 -15.78 8.46 33.06
C MET A 1 -16.42 7.16 33.48
N GLU A 2 -17.15 7.16 34.59
CA GLU A 2 -17.87 5.99 35.11
C GLU A 2 -19.27 6.47 35.50
N ASN A 3 -20.32 5.80 35.05
CA ASN A 3 -21.73 6.19 35.29
C ASN A 3 -22.05 7.66 34.93
N GLY A 4 -21.48 8.17 33.84
CA GLY A 4 -21.75 9.52 33.34
C GLY A 4 -21.14 10.66 34.15
N GLN A 5 -20.29 10.37 35.13
CA GLN A 5 -19.55 11.38 35.90
C GLN A 5 -18.04 11.29 35.64
N VAL A 6 -17.39 12.46 35.68
CA VAL A 6 -15.93 12.59 35.53
C VAL A 6 -15.28 12.17 36.84
N LYS A 7 -14.66 10.98 36.85
CA LYS A 7 -13.96 10.40 38.01
C LYS A 7 -12.51 10.86 38.14
N GLU A 8 -11.85 11.10 37.01
CA GLU A 8 -10.42 11.43 36.92
C GLU A 8 -10.24 12.49 35.82
N ALA A 9 -9.50 13.56 36.12
CA ALA A 9 -9.16 14.62 35.18
C ALA A 9 -7.78 15.17 35.53
N GLY A 10 -6.88 15.21 34.55
CA GLY A 10 -5.49 15.60 34.74
C GLY A 10 -4.68 15.40 33.47
N SER A 11 -3.38 15.67 33.54
CA SER A 11 -2.46 15.41 32.42
C SER A 11 -2.08 13.92 32.33
N HIS A 12 -1.64 13.44 31.17
CA HIS A 12 -1.24 12.04 30.98
C HIS A 12 -0.22 11.55 32.03
N ASN A 13 0.77 12.38 32.35
CA ASN A 13 1.82 12.04 33.30
C ASN A 13 1.33 11.99 34.75
N GLU A 14 0.24 12.68 35.07
CA GLU A 14 -0.36 12.72 36.40
C GLU A 14 -1.28 11.51 36.59
N LEU A 15 -2.13 11.23 35.59
CA LEU A 15 -3.08 10.12 35.61
C LEU A 15 -2.42 8.73 35.49
N ILE A 16 -1.19 8.65 35.01
CA ILE A 16 -0.44 7.38 34.92
C ILE A 16 0.36 7.07 36.21
N GLN A 17 0.55 8.07 37.09
CA GLN A 17 1.22 7.88 38.38
C GLN A 17 0.27 7.33 39.46
N GLU A 18 -1.04 7.51 39.28
CA GLU A 18 -2.04 6.92 40.16
C GLU A 18 -2.12 5.40 39.94
N GLU A 19 -1.54 4.63 40.86
CA GLU A 19 -1.40 3.17 40.74
C GLU A 19 -2.75 2.43 40.64
N ASN A 20 -3.81 3.01 41.24
CA ASN A 20 -5.18 2.48 41.23
C ASN A 20 -6.15 3.33 40.39
N GLY A 21 -5.64 4.19 39.51
CA GLY A 21 -6.46 5.00 38.61
C GLY A 21 -7.08 4.17 37.47
N ILE A 22 -8.33 4.48 37.10
CA ILE A 22 -9.04 3.90 35.96
C ILE A 22 -8.24 4.15 34.68
N TYR A 23 -7.69 5.37 34.51
CA TYR A 23 -6.86 5.70 33.37
C TYR A 23 -5.57 4.86 33.31
N ALA A 24 -4.83 4.77 34.41
CA ALA A 24 -3.60 3.97 34.50
C ALA A 24 -3.87 2.49 34.19
N SER A 25 -4.99 1.94 34.69
CA SER A 25 -5.42 0.58 34.42
C SER A 25 -5.69 0.32 32.93
N LEU A 26 -6.41 1.23 32.26
CA LEU A 26 -6.68 1.12 30.81
C LEU A 26 -5.41 1.20 29.96
N VAL A 27 -4.50 2.12 30.29
CA VAL A 27 -3.20 2.24 29.59
C VAL A 27 -2.36 0.99 29.80
N ARG A 28 -2.40 0.40 31.00
CA ARG A 28 -1.71 -0.86 31.31
C ARG A 28 -2.30 -2.03 30.53
N LEU A 29 -3.62 -2.13 30.41
CA LEU A 29 -4.29 -3.15 29.60
C LEU A 29 -3.91 -3.04 28.12
N GLN A 30 -3.88 -1.82 27.57
CA GLN A 30 -3.43 -1.60 26.19
C GLN A 30 -1.97 -2.01 25.97
N ARG A 31 -1.08 -1.70 26.92
CA ARG A 31 0.32 -2.15 26.87
C ARG A 31 0.44 -3.66 27.02
N MET A 32 -0.39 -4.28 27.84
CA MET A 32 -0.43 -5.73 28.02
C MET A 32 -0.91 -6.46 26.77
N ASP A 33 -1.84 -5.93 25.99
CA ASP A 33 -2.25 -6.53 24.71
C ASP A 33 -1.14 -6.42 23.66
N ILE A 34 -0.44 -5.29 23.61
CA ILE A 34 0.77 -5.12 22.78
C ILE A 34 1.89 -6.07 23.24
N GLU A 35 2.05 -6.27 24.56
CA GLU A 35 3.02 -7.21 25.11
C GLU A 35 2.60 -8.67 24.95
N LYS A 36 1.31 -9.02 24.99
CA LYS A 36 0.81 -10.38 24.72
C LYS A 36 1.08 -10.75 23.28
N ASP A 37 0.86 -9.83 22.34
CA ASP A 37 1.25 -10.02 20.93
C ASP A 37 2.78 -10.20 20.77
N HIS A 38 3.58 -9.73 21.73
CA HIS A 38 5.04 -9.88 21.78
C HIS A 38 5.54 -11.10 22.59
N LYS A 39 4.86 -11.52 23.67
CA LYS A 39 5.22 -12.64 24.55
C LYS A 39 4.68 -13.98 24.06
N GLU A 40 3.54 -14.00 23.37
CA GLU A 40 3.06 -15.21 22.68
C GLU A 40 4.00 -15.63 21.53
N LYS A 41 4.87 -14.71 21.08
CA LYS A 41 5.99 -15.01 20.17
C LYS A 41 7.21 -15.66 20.85
N ASN A 42 7.33 -15.67 22.19
CA ASN A 42 8.58 -16.04 22.89
C ASN A 42 8.48 -17.14 23.98
N PHE A 43 7.31 -17.68 24.32
CA PHE A 43 7.23 -18.82 25.26
C PHE A 43 6.13 -19.82 24.86
N ARG A 44 6.51 -20.91 24.18
CA ARG A 44 5.72 -22.16 24.15
C ARG A 44 6.65 -23.33 24.46
N SER A 45 6.59 -23.78 25.71
CA SER A 45 6.84 -25.17 26.10
C SER A 45 5.56 -25.70 26.75
N PRO A 46 5.16 -26.96 26.50
CA PRO A 46 3.81 -27.43 26.78
C PRO A 46 3.70 -28.01 28.20
N SER A 47 2.61 -27.73 28.91
CA SER A 47 2.17 -28.54 30.05
C SER A 47 0.65 -28.51 30.15
N ARG A 48 0.06 -29.70 30.04
CA ARG A 48 -1.36 -30.04 30.20
C ARG A 48 -1.88 -29.67 31.59
N SER A 49 -3.15 -29.24 31.69
CA SER A 49 -4.22 -29.95 32.44
C SER A 49 -5.48 -29.07 32.59
N ASN A 50 -6.63 -29.71 32.44
CA ASN A 50 -8.03 -29.27 32.56
C ASN A 50 -8.37 -28.35 33.75
N LYS A 51 -9.29 -27.40 33.53
CA LYS A 51 -10.64 -27.39 34.14
C LYS A 51 -11.53 -26.26 33.59
N ASP A 52 -12.82 -26.59 33.57
CA ASP A 52 -13.99 -25.77 33.24
C ASP A 52 -14.02 -24.41 33.97
N PHE A 53 -14.61 -23.38 33.35
CA PHE A 53 -15.79 -22.68 33.90
C PHE A 53 -16.36 -21.67 32.89
N ASN A 54 -17.69 -21.72 32.81
CA ASN A 54 -18.66 -20.90 32.08
C ASN A 54 -18.56 -19.40 32.43
N ASP A 55 -18.61 -18.49 31.44
CA ASP A 55 -19.51 -17.33 31.52
C ASP A 55 -19.76 -16.62 30.18
N ASN A 56 -21.00 -16.19 30.01
CA ASN A 56 -21.52 -15.42 28.88
C ASN A 56 -21.24 -13.92 29.07
N MET A 57 -20.83 -13.20 28.03
CA MET A 57 -21.25 -11.79 27.86
C MET A 57 -21.05 -11.33 26.40
N HIS A 58 -22.16 -11.01 25.74
CA HIS A 58 -22.23 -10.26 24.49
C HIS A 58 -21.84 -8.80 24.72
N GLU A 59 -20.97 -8.22 23.87
CA GLU A 59 -21.10 -6.81 23.51
C GLU A 59 -20.49 -6.54 22.12
N CYS A 60 -21.36 -6.28 21.13
CA CYS A 60 -21.00 -5.68 19.86
C CYS A 60 -20.57 -4.22 20.08
N ARG A 61 -19.35 -3.84 19.66
CA ARG A 61 -19.00 -2.42 19.51
C ARG A 61 -18.43 -2.14 18.12
N LEU A 62 -19.27 -1.45 17.34
CA LEU A 62 -18.93 -0.74 16.10
C LEU A 62 -17.92 0.37 16.42
N GLY A 63 -16.66 0.15 16.05
CA GLY A 63 -15.61 1.16 16.09
C GLY A 63 -15.41 1.82 14.73
N LEU A 64 -16.13 2.93 14.49
CA LEU A 64 -15.87 3.86 13.39
C LEU A 64 -14.53 4.54 13.65
N SER A 65 -13.47 4.19 12.91
CA SER A 65 -12.18 4.89 13.02
C SER A 65 -12.04 5.89 11.87
N LYS A 66 -12.29 7.16 12.19
CA LYS A 66 -11.79 8.33 11.46
C LYS A 66 -10.27 8.36 11.66
N SER A 67 -9.49 8.11 10.61
CA SER A 67 -8.07 8.45 10.60
C SER A 67 -7.85 9.72 9.79
N ASN A 68 -7.39 10.76 10.50
CA ASN A 68 -6.84 11.96 9.91
C ASN A 68 -5.64 11.61 9.04
N LEU A 69 -5.60 12.23 7.87
CA LEU A 69 -4.60 12.06 6.85
C LEU A 69 -3.45 13.03 7.13
N THR A 70 -2.29 12.53 7.52
CA THR A 70 -0.95 13.09 7.31
C THR A 70 0.02 12.15 8.01
N ASP A 71 0.78 11.39 7.22
CA ASP A 71 2.18 11.04 7.49
C ASP A 71 2.70 10.08 6.41
N THR A 72 3.45 10.67 5.49
CA THR A 72 4.69 10.18 4.87
C THR A 72 5.02 8.70 5.10
N VAL A 73 4.62 7.84 4.15
CA VAL A 73 4.95 6.41 4.19
C VAL A 73 6.30 6.17 3.52
N THR A 74 7.34 6.10 4.35
CA THR A 74 8.62 5.45 4.02
C THR A 74 8.37 3.97 3.72
N ALA A 75 9.04 3.48 2.69
CA ALA A 75 8.93 2.14 2.15
C ALA A 75 9.36 1.05 3.16
N SER A 76 8.44 0.48 3.93
CA SER A 76 8.68 -0.77 4.67
C SER A 76 7.40 -1.45 5.20
N SER A 77 6.41 -1.65 4.34
CA SER A 77 5.30 -2.58 4.62
C SER A 77 5.12 -3.56 3.46
N ILE A 78 6.20 -4.26 3.13
CA ILE A 78 6.11 -5.56 2.47
C ILE A 78 5.66 -6.55 3.54
N SER A 79 4.41 -6.99 3.41
CA SER A 79 3.86 -8.18 4.04
C SER A 79 4.86 -9.34 3.90
N ARG A 80 5.59 -9.61 4.99
CA ARG A 80 6.36 -10.85 5.13
C ARG A 80 5.36 -11.99 5.19
N VAL A 81 5.12 -12.61 4.04
CA VAL A 81 4.65 -13.99 3.96
C VAL A 81 5.69 -14.82 4.71
N ARG A 82 5.33 -15.24 5.91
CA ARG A 82 6.14 -16.11 6.75
C ARG A 82 5.99 -17.54 6.23
N THR A 83 6.95 -17.97 5.40
CA THR A 83 7.22 -19.38 5.18
C THR A 83 7.76 -19.98 6.47
N ASN A 84 6.85 -20.44 7.34
CA ASN A 84 7.20 -21.42 8.35
C ASN A 84 7.22 -22.79 7.66
N ASN A 85 8.43 -23.32 7.51
CA ASN A 85 8.67 -24.67 7.04
C ASN A 85 8.44 -25.60 8.24
N ASP A 86 7.17 -25.92 8.53
CA ASP A 86 6.80 -27.01 9.42
C ASP A 86 5.97 -28.01 8.61
N SER A 87 6.49 -29.23 8.54
CA SER A 87 5.96 -30.33 7.76
C SER A 87 4.71 -30.89 8.44
N ASN A 88 3.52 -30.49 7.98
CA ASN A 88 2.30 -31.32 7.84
C ASN A 88 0.97 -30.53 7.70
N ASP A 89 0.99 -29.21 7.48
CA ASP A 89 -0.21 -28.51 7.00
C ASP A 89 -0.32 -28.58 5.47
N PRO A 90 -1.54 -28.72 4.89
CA PRO A 90 -1.72 -28.58 3.45
C PRO A 90 -1.31 -27.16 3.07
N LYS A 91 -0.10 -27.02 2.51
CA LYS A 91 0.45 -25.77 2.00
C LYS A 91 -0.62 -25.07 1.18
N SER A 92 -1.22 -24.02 1.73
CA SER A 92 -2.09 -23.16 0.95
C SER A 92 -1.24 -22.70 -0.25
N PRO A 93 -1.71 -22.87 -1.49
CA PRO A 93 -0.91 -22.50 -2.63
C PRO A 93 -0.74 -20.99 -2.54
N THR A 94 0.47 -20.53 -2.17
CA THR A 94 0.85 -19.12 -2.28
C THR A 94 0.51 -18.70 -3.69
N ALA A 95 -0.60 -17.97 -3.83
CA ALA A 95 -1.11 -17.61 -5.12
C ALA A 95 -0.06 -16.72 -5.77
N SER A 96 0.63 -17.27 -6.76
CA SER A 96 1.71 -16.56 -7.45
C SER A 96 1.18 -15.22 -7.95
N PHE A 97 1.93 -14.14 -7.75
CA PHE A 97 1.62 -12.80 -8.27
C PHE A 97 1.28 -12.83 -9.77
N TRP A 98 1.96 -13.71 -10.51
CA TRP A 98 1.71 -13.97 -11.93
C TRP A 98 0.34 -14.59 -12.21
N ARG A 99 -0.16 -15.41 -11.29
CA ARG A 99 -1.51 -15.99 -11.37
C ARG A 99 -2.58 -14.93 -11.12
N LEU A 100 -2.33 -13.98 -10.20
CA LEU A 100 -3.19 -12.82 -9.98
C LEU A 100 -3.17 -11.86 -11.16
N LEU A 101 -1.98 -11.58 -11.72
CA LEU A 101 -1.83 -10.77 -12.93
C LEU A 101 -2.45 -11.44 -14.16
N GLY A 102 -2.41 -12.77 -14.23
CA GLY A 102 -3.08 -13.57 -15.25
C GLY A 102 -4.62 -13.48 -15.21
N LEU A 103 -5.22 -13.06 -14.09
CA LEU A 103 -6.64 -12.74 -14.01
C LEU A 103 -7.00 -11.39 -14.66
N ASN A 104 -6.00 -10.56 -14.96
CA ASN A 104 -6.15 -9.26 -15.62
C ASN A 104 -6.13 -9.34 -17.17
N LYS A 105 -6.05 -10.55 -17.73
CA LYS A 105 -6.07 -10.80 -19.19
C LYS A 105 -7.16 -10.06 -19.99
N PRO A 106 -8.41 -9.87 -19.52
CA PRO A 106 -9.41 -9.18 -20.34
C PRO A 106 -9.16 -7.67 -20.52
N GLU A 107 -8.33 -7.03 -19.70
CA GLU A 107 -8.05 -5.58 -19.76
C GLU A 107 -6.63 -5.25 -20.23
N TRP A 108 -6.02 -6.20 -20.94
CA TRP A 108 -4.62 -6.06 -21.35
C TRP A 108 -4.39 -4.82 -22.22
N LYS A 109 -5.41 -4.34 -22.94
CA LYS A 109 -5.36 -3.08 -23.72
C LYS A 109 -5.11 -1.85 -22.86
N GLN A 110 -5.81 -1.70 -21.73
CA GLN A 110 -5.59 -0.59 -20.80
C GLN A 110 -4.23 -0.71 -20.10
N ALA A 111 -3.82 -1.94 -19.76
CA ALA A 111 -2.52 -2.22 -19.16
C ALA A 111 -1.38 -1.82 -20.11
N THR A 112 -1.48 -2.15 -21.40
CA THR A 112 -0.46 -1.78 -22.39
C THR A 112 -0.39 -0.27 -22.61
N LEU A 113 -1.53 0.43 -22.58
CA LEU A 113 -1.56 1.89 -22.70
C LEU A 113 -0.93 2.57 -21.48
N GLY A 114 -1.19 2.06 -20.28
CA GLY A 114 -0.54 2.49 -19.04
C GLY A 114 0.97 2.25 -19.07
N CYS A 115 1.41 1.07 -19.52
CA CYS A 115 2.83 0.75 -19.66
C CYS A 115 3.55 1.65 -20.67
N LEU A 116 2.94 1.93 -21.83
CA LEU A 116 3.51 2.85 -22.81
C LEU A 116 3.70 4.25 -22.22
N SER A 117 2.68 4.74 -21.51
CA SER A 117 2.74 6.04 -20.81
C SER A 117 3.82 6.05 -19.73
N ALA A 118 3.96 4.97 -18.95
CA ALA A 118 4.99 4.82 -17.92
C ALA A 118 6.42 4.78 -18.48
N ILE A 119 6.61 4.22 -19.68
CA ILE A 119 7.90 4.23 -20.37
C ILE A 119 8.25 5.68 -20.78
N ILE A 120 7.31 6.38 -21.40
CA ILE A 120 7.49 7.77 -21.81
C ILE A 120 7.79 8.66 -20.59
N PHE A 121 7.06 8.49 -19.50
CA PHE A 121 7.28 9.26 -18.28
C PHE A 121 8.62 8.92 -17.60
N GLY A 122 9.03 7.64 -17.59
CA GLY A 122 10.36 7.26 -17.12
C GLY A 122 11.50 7.86 -17.94
N ALA A 123 11.29 8.06 -19.25
CA ALA A 123 12.25 8.73 -20.13
C ALA A 123 12.38 10.24 -19.85
N MET A 124 11.35 10.86 -19.25
CA MET A 124 11.37 12.31 -18.98
C MET A 124 12.47 12.69 -18.00
N GLN A 125 12.74 11.88 -16.98
CA GLN A 125 13.78 12.17 -15.97
C GLN A 125 15.18 12.38 -16.58
N PRO A 126 15.73 11.44 -17.37
CA PRO A 126 17.02 11.66 -18.01
C PRO A 126 16.97 12.72 -19.13
N LEU A 127 15.84 12.86 -19.83
CA LEU A 127 15.68 13.92 -20.83
C LEU A 127 15.77 15.32 -20.19
N TYR A 128 15.10 15.53 -19.06
CA TYR A 128 15.22 16.76 -18.28
C TYR A 128 16.66 17.03 -17.84
N ALA A 129 17.39 16.00 -17.41
CA ALA A 129 18.79 16.14 -17.01
C ALA A 129 19.69 16.58 -18.18
N VAL A 130 19.54 15.98 -19.35
CA VAL A 130 20.29 16.35 -20.56
C VAL A 130 19.91 17.77 -21.03
N SER A 131 18.62 18.10 -21.07
CA SER A 131 18.17 19.45 -21.43
C SER A 131 18.72 20.52 -20.48
N MET A 132 18.73 20.24 -19.17
CA MET A 132 19.39 21.12 -18.19
C MET A 132 20.88 21.26 -18.47
N GLY A 133 21.59 20.15 -18.69
CA GLY A 133 23.02 20.15 -19.01
C GLY A 133 23.33 21.02 -20.23
N THR A 134 22.58 20.86 -21.33
CA THR A 134 22.74 21.68 -22.55
C THR A 134 22.47 23.16 -22.29
N THR A 135 21.47 23.50 -21.48
CA THR A 135 21.15 24.88 -21.12
C THR A 135 22.29 25.51 -20.33
N ILE A 136 22.88 24.78 -19.39
CA ILE A 136 24.05 25.23 -18.62
C ILE A 136 25.26 25.44 -19.54
N SER A 137 25.50 24.53 -20.49
CA SER A 137 26.58 24.68 -21.47
C SER A 137 26.43 25.92 -22.34
N VAL A 138 25.20 26.32 -22.69
CA VAL A 138 24.93 27.55 -23.47
C VAL A 138 25.40 28.81 -22.73
N TYR A 139 25.35 28.84 -21.39
CA TYR A 139 25.83 29.99 -20.62
C TYR A 139 27.34 30.22 -20.69
N PHE A 140 28.12 29.22 -21.13
CA PHE A 140 29.57 29.35 -21.30
C PHE A 140 29.98 29.88 -22.69
N LEU A 141 29.03 30.15 -23.59
CA LEU A 141 29.35 30.81 -24.87
C LEU A 141 29.75 32.27 -24.64
N THR A 142 30.62 32.79 -25.51
CA THR A 142 31.16 34.15 -25.39
C THR A 142 30.22 35.22 -25.96
N ASP A 143 29.36 34.84 -26.91
CA ASP A 143 28.50 35.77 -27.66
C ASP A 143 27.14 35.99 -26.99
N HIS A 144 26.85 37.22 -26.58
CA HIS A 144 25.67 37.53 -25.75
C HIS A 144 24.35 37.43 -26.49
N ASP A 145 24.34 37.69 -27.80
CA ASP A 145 23.13 37.62 -28.61
C ASP A 145 22.77 36.16 -28.91
N GLU A 146 23.76 35.29 -29.16
CA GLU A 146 23.55 33.85 -29.35
C GLU A 146 23.03 33.17 -28.07
N ILE A 147 23.54 33.57 -26.90
CA ILE A 147 23.08 33.07 -25.60
C ILE A 147 21.59 33.38 -25.40
N LYS A 148 21.15 34.62 -25.66
CA LYS A 148 19.74 35.02 -25.51
C LYS A 148 18.81 34.21 -26.41
N GLU A 149 19.22 33.97 -27.66
CA GLU A 149 18.41 33.20 -28.60
C GLU A 149 18.29 31.73 -28.19
N ARG A 150 19.41 31.09 -27.80
CA ARG A 150 19.40 29.69 -27.38
C ARG A 150 18.70 29.46 -26.05
N ILE A 151 18.78 30.39 -25.10
CA ILE A 151 18.00 30.33 -23.85
C ILE A 151 16.51 30.46 -24.14
N ARG A 152 16.10 31.40 -25.02
CA ARG A 152 14.69 31.54 -25.41
C ARG A 152 14.15 30.27 -26.06
N SER A 153 14.94 29.63 -26.93
CA SER A 153 14.59 28.34 -27.54
C SER A 153 14.50 27.22 -26.49
N SER A 154 15.47 27.14 -25.57
CA SER A 154 15.50 26.15 -24.49
C SER A 154 14.31 26.29 -23.54
N ALA A 155 13.91 27.52 -23.21
CA ALA A 155 12.74 27.79 -22.39
C ALA A 155 11.44 27.31 -23.05
N LEU A 156 11.28 27.50 -24.36
CA LEU A 156 10.15 26.95 -25.11
C LEU A 156 10.15 25.42 -25.12
N TRP A 157 11.33 24.79 -25.21
CA TRP A 157 11.46 23.34 -25.07
C TRP A 157 11.01 22.88 -23.68
N PHE A 158 11.51 23.46 -22.60
CA PHE A 158 11.08 23.10 -21.24
C PHE A 158 9.57 23.26 -21.02
N LEU A 159 8.97 24.29 -21.61
CA LEU A 159 7.52 24.48 -21.57
C LEU A 159 6.78 23.33 -22.27
N GLY A 160 7.21 22.96 -23.49
CA GLY A 160 6.65 21.82 -24.22
C GLY A 160 6.81 20.50 -23.47
N LEU A 161 8.01 20.26 -22.91
CA LEU A 161 8.33 19.06 -22.15
C LEU A 161 7.44 18.93 -20.89
N THR A 162 7.15 20.05 -20.22
CA THR A 162 6.25 20.10 -19.06
C THR A 162 4.81 19.76 -19.43
N ILE A 163 4.29 20.34 -20.51
CA ILE A 163 2.93 20.05 -20.99
C ILE A 163 2.79 18.57 -21.36
N VAL A 164 3.76 18.02 -22.10
CA VAL A 164 3.74 16.60 -22.49
C VAL A 164 3.85 15.70 -21.27
N SER A 165 4.79 15.99 -20.34
CA SER A 165 4.95 15.21 -19.12
C SER A 165 3.69 15.18 -18.26
N PHE A 166 3.00 16.31 -18.16
CA PHE A 166 1.74 16.42 -17.44
C PHE A 166 0.65 15.54 -18.06
N LEU A 167 0.46 15.59 -19.38
CA LEU A 167 -0.52 14.78 -20.09
C LEU A 167 -0.23 13.28 -19.99
N VAL A 168 1.04 12.89 -20.13
CA VAL A 168 1.47 11.49 -20.01
C VAL A 168 1.27 10.98 -18.59
N ASN A 169 1.61 11.79 -17.57
CA ASN A 169 1.44 11.40 -16.17
C ASN A 169 -0.04 11.19 -15.81
N ILE A 170 -0.93 12.10 -16.22
CA ILE A 170 -2.38 11.94 -16.04
C ILE A 170 -2.86 10.66 -16.74
N SER A 171 -2.45 10.45 -17.99
CA SER A 171 -2.86 9.28 -18.78
C SER A 171 -2.39 7.97 -18.17
N GLN A 172 -1.16 7.94 -17.64
CA GLN A 172 -0.59 6.80 -16.91
C GLN A 172 -1.42 6.50 -15.66
N HIS A 173 -1.56 7.45 -14.74
CA HIS A 173 -2.28 7.24 -13.49
C HIS A 173 -3.76 6.91 -13.72
N TYR A 174 -4.41 7.55 -14.69
CA TYR A 174 -5.78 7.23 -15.06
C TYR A 174 -5.91 5.79 -15.57
N SER A 175 -5.04 5.35 -16.46
CA SER A 175 -5.07 3.99 -17.02
C SER A 175 -4.87 2.91 -15.96
N PHE A 176 -3.89 3.10 -15.06
CA PHE A 176 -3.64 2.17 -13.96
C PHE A 176 -4.73 2.21 -12.89
N ALA A 177 -5.29 3.38 -12.57
CA ALA A 177 -6.39 3.50 -11.62
C ALA A 177 -7.67 2.83 -12.14
N TYR A 178 -7.99 3.03 -13.42
CA TYR A 178 -9.13 2.40 -14.10
C TYR A 178 -8.99 0.88 -14.09
N MET A 179 -7.86 0.36 -14.57
CA MET A 179 -7.55 -1.06 -14.58
C MET A 179 -7.61 -1.66 -13.16
N GLY A 180 -7.09 -0.96 -12.16
CA GLY A 180 -7.15 -1.40 -10.77
C GLY A 180 -8.57 -1.48 -10.23
N GLU A 181 -9.51 -0.61 -10.65
CA GLU A 181 -10.86 -0.57 -10.08
C GLU A 181 -11.66 -1.74 -10.62
N TYR A 182 -11.54 -1.97 -11.92
CA TYR A 182 -12.14 -3.14 -12.56
C TYR A 182 -11.60 -4.46 -12.02
N LEU A 183 -10.29 -4.55 -11.79
CA LEU A 183 -9.68 -5.72 -11.16
C LEU A 183 -10.27 -5.96 -9.76
N THR A 184 -10.38 -4.91 -8.94
CA THR A 184 -11.01 -4.97 -7.60
C THR A 184 -12.44 -5.47 -7.68
N LYS A 185 -13.25 -4.88 -8.58
CA LYS A 185 -14.65 -5.27 -8.78
C LYS A 185 -14.76 -6.76 -9.11
N ARG A 186 -13.95 -7.24 -10.05
CA ARG A 186 -13.96 -8.65 -10.47
C ARG A 186 -13.54 -9.60 -9.37
N ILE A 187 -12.53 -9.23 -8.57
CA ILE A 187 -12.10 -10.03 -7.43
C ILE A 187 -13.23 -10.11 -6.40
N ARG A 188 -13.86 -8.97 -6.07
CA ARG A 188 -14.97 -8.93 -5.11
C ARG A 188 -16.16 -9.78 -5.55
N GLU A 189 -16.56 -9.68 -6.82
CA GLU A 189 -17.65 -10.49 -7.39
C GLU A 189 -17.33 -11.99 -7.30
N ARG A 190 -16.11 -12.41 -7.66
CA ARG A 190 -15.71 -13.82 -7.63
C ARG A 190 -15.57 -14.36 -6.21
N MET A 191 -15.02 -13.57 -5.29
CA MET A 191 -14.92 -13.94 -3.88
C MET A 191 -16.31 -14.12 -3.29
N PHE A 192 -17.20 -13.15 -3.48
CA PHE A 192 -18.56 -13.22 -2.97
C PHE A 192 -19.34 -14.41 -3.55
N ALA A 193 -19.27 -14.63 -4.86
CA ALA A 193 -19.91 -15.77 -5.51
C ALA A 193 -19.39 -17.12 -4.95
N LYS A 194 -18.12 -17.21 -4.56
CA LYS A 194 -17.54 -18.42 -3.96
C LYS A 194 -17.93 -18.61 -2.51
N ILE A 195 -17.99 -17.53 -1.73
CA ILE A 195 -18.42 -17.58 -0.34
C ILE A 195 -19.86 -18.13 -0.24
N LEU A 196 -20.75 -17.73 -1.14
CA LEU A 196 -22.15 -18.19 -1.15
C LEU A 196 -22.31 -19.69 -1.47
N THR A 197 -21.27 -20.35 -1.99
CA THR A 197 -21.32 -21.78 -2.30
C THR A 197 -20.83 -22.68 -1.16
N PHE A 198 -20.36 -22.10 -0.06
CA PHE A 198 -19.88 -22.87 1.08
C PHE A 198 -21.01 -23.44 1.93
N GLU A 199 -20.74 -24.57 2.57
CA GLU A 199 -21.67 -25.23 3.47
C GLU A 199 -21.89 -24.43 4.76
N VAL A 200 -23.04 -24.63 5.42
CA VAL A 200 -23.41 -23.88 6.64
C VAL A 200 -22.35 -24.05 7.75
N GLY A 201 -21.82 -25.27 7.93
CA GLY A 201 -20.78 -25.55 8.93
C GLY A 201 -19.43 -24.86 8.69
N TRP A 202 -19.20 -24.27 7.50
CA TRP A 202 -18.04 -23.42 7.26
C TRP A 202 -18.18 -22.06 7.94
N PHE A 203 -19.42 -21.53 8.00
CA PHE A 203 -19.75 -20.24 8.64
C PHE A 203 -19.83 -20.34 10.17
N ASP A 204 -19.98 -21.55 10.72
CA ASP A 204 -20.02 -21.79 12.17
C ASP A 204 -18.63 -21.64 12.84
N ARG A 205 -17.56 -21.56 12.05
CA ARG A 205 -16.20 -21.32 12.58
C ARG A 205 -16.04 -19.84 12.92
N ASP A 206 -15.50 -19.53 14.09
CA ASP A 206 -15.25 -18.14 14.54
C ASP A 206 -14.42 -17.32 13.52
N GLU A 207 -13.48 -17.98 12.83
CA GLU A 207 -12.66 -17.39 11.76
C GLU A 207 -13.47 -16.94 10.53
N ASN A 208 -14.62 -17.57 10.27
CA ASN A 208 -15.49 -17.31 9.13
C ASN A 208 -16.80 -16.65 9.55
N SER A 209 -16.81 -15.97 10.70
CA SER A 209 -17.90 -15.11 11.10
C SER A 209 -18.25 -14.12 9.98
N SER A 210 -19.54 -13.80 9.86
CA SER A 210 -20.05 -12.84 8.87
C SER A 210 -19.33 -11.48 8.91
N GLY A 211 -18.92 -11.04 10.10
CA GLY A 211 -18.15 -9.81 10.29
C GLY A 211 -16.73 -9.91 9.73
N VAL A 212 -16.06 -11.05 9.92
CA VAL A 212 -14.72 -11.30 9.38
C VAL A 212 -14.78 -11.36 7.86
N ILE A 213 -15.71 -12.12 7.29
CA ILE A 213 -15.91 -12.24 5.85
C ILE A 213 -16.16 -10.88 5.20
N CYS A 214 -17.03 -10.05 5.80
CA CYS A 214 -17.30 -8.72 5.30
C CYS A 214 -16.04 -7.84 5.32
N SER A 215 -15.25 -7.91 6.41
CA SER A 215 -13.97 -7.20 6.51
C SER A 215 -12.97 -7.65 5.45
N THR A 216 -12.82 -8.96 5.26
CA THR A 216 -11.92 -9.58 4.27
C THR A 216 -12.33 -9.20 2.85
N LEU A 217 -13.63 -9.25 2.52
CA LEU A 217 -14.15 -8.88 1.21
C LEU A 217 -13.99 -7.38 0.89
N ALA A 218 -13.95 -6.53 1.92
CA ALA A 218 -13.68 -5.11 1.77
C ALA A 218 -12.18 -4.80 1.65
N LYS A 219 -11.33 -5.47 2.43
CA LYS A 219 -9.89 -5.16 2.55
C LYS A 219 -9.03 -5.86 1.49
N ASP A 220 -9.16 -7.17 1.35
CA ASP A 220 -8.23 -7.96 0.54
C ASP A 220 -8.21 -7.55 -0.94
N PRO A 221 -9.36 -7.28 -1.61
CA PRO A 221 -9.35 -6.80 -2.98
C PRO A 221 -8.66 -5.44 -3.14
N ASN A 222 -8.78 -4.55 -2.14
CA ASN A 222 -8.14 -3.24 -2.17
C ASN A 222 -6.61 -3.32 -2.00
N VAL A 223 -6.12 -4.30 -1.24
CA VAL A 223 -4.68 -4.57 -1.14
C VAL A 223 -4.13 -4.99 -2.51
N VAL A 224 -4.84 -5.89 -3.21
CA VAL A 224 -4.47 -6.30 -4.56
C VAL A 224 -4.53 -5.13 -5.55
N ARG A 225 -5.53 -4.26 -5.42
CA ARG A 225 -5.64 -3.01 -6.21
C ARG A 225 -4.41 -2.14 -6.09
N SER A 226 -3.99 -1.80 -4.88
CA SER A 226 -2.83 -0.91 -4.70
C SER A 226 -1.54 -1.57 -5.18
N LEU A 227 -1.43 -2.90 -5.02
CA LEU A 227 -0.29 -3.65 -5.50
C LEU A 227 -0.19 -3.68 -7.03
N VAL A 228 -1.31 -3.86 -7.73
CA VAL A 228 -1.31 -3.95 -9.20
C VAL A 228 -1.39 -2.57 -9.86
N GLY A 229 -2.20 -1.65 -9.34
CA GLY A 229 -2.35 -0.30 -9.87
C GLY A 229 -1.16 0.60 -9.57
N ASP A 230 -0.83 0.76 -8.28
CA ASP A 230 0.18 1.74 -7.87
C ASP A 230 1.60 1.18 -8.03
N ARG A 231 1.86 -0.02 -7.49
CA ARG A 231 3.22 -0.56 -7.43
C ARG A 231 3.75 -1.01 -8.80
N MET A 232 2.90 -1.57 -9.67
CA MET A 232 3.36 -1.94 -11.01
C MET A 232 3.65 -0.71 -11.87
N SER A 233 2.86 0.36 -11.76
CA SER A 233 3.16 1.60 -12.48
C SER A 233 4.53 2.16 -12.08
N LEU A 234 4.82 2.19 -10.78
CA LEU A 234 6.08 2.66 -10.23
C LEU A 234 7.25 1.76 -10.65
N LEU A 235 7.06 0.44 -10.65
CA LEU A 235 8.09 -0.52 -11.06
C LEU A 235 8.44 -0.36 -12.55
N VAL A 236 7.43 -0.25 -13.42
CA VAL A 236 7.63 -0.07 -14.87
C VAL A 236 8.31 1.28 -15.14
N GLN A 237 7.89 2.35 -14.46
CA GLN A 237 8.51 3.66 -14.58
C GLN A 237 9.97 3.67 -14.08
N ALA A 238 10.25 3.03 -12.95
CA ALA A 238 11.60 2.99 -12.39
C ALA A 238 12.55 2.18 -13.27
N THR A 239 12.10 1.03 -13.76
CA THR A 239 12.90 0.19 -14.67
C THR A 239 13.15 0.89 -16.00
N SER A 240 12.15 1.55 -16.58
CA SER A 240 12.33 2.33 -17.81
C SER A 240 13.29 3.50 -17.60
N ALA A 241 13.15 4.25 -16.51
CA ALA A 241 14.04 5.36 -16.18
C ALA A 241 15.50 4.91 -16.03
N VAL A 242 15.75 3.82 -15.31
CA VAL A 242 17.11 3.26 -15.13
C VAL A 242 17.71 2.83 -16.46
N ILE A 243 16.95 2.11 -17.29
CA ILE A 243 17.43 1.66 -18.61
C ILE A 243 17.79 2.86 -19.48
N ILE A 244 16.91 3.85 -19.57
CA ILE A 244 17.10 5.02 -20.44
C ILE A 244 18.26 5.88 -19.93
N ALA A 245 18.33 6.14 -18.64
CA ALA A 245 19.43 6.88 -18.04
C ALA A 245 20.78 6.19 -18.27
N TRP A 246 20.84 4.86 -18.12
CA TRP A 246 22.06 4.09 -18.38
C TRP A 246 22.47 4.15 -19.85
N THR A 247 21.53 4.00 -20.78
CA THR A 247 21.80 4.11 -22.22
C THR A 247 22.29 5.50 -22.62
N LEU A 248 21.66 6.58 -22.11
CA LEU A 248 22.08 7.94 -22.39
C LEU A 248 23.45 8.24 -21.78
N GLY A 249 23.72 7.75 -20.57
CA GLY A 249 25.03 7.85 -19.95
C GLY A 249 26.13 7.21 -20.79
N LEU A 250 25.87 6.02 -21.37
CA LEU A 250 26.83 5.32 -22.22
C LEU A 250 27.01 5.97 -23.60
N VAL A 251 25.98 6.63 -24.13
CA VAL A 251 26.05 7.34 -25.41
C VAL A 251 26.81 8.67 -25.30
N ILE A 252 26.74 9.32 -24.12
CA ILE A 252 27.41 10.61 -23.86
C ILE A 252 28.86 10.42 -23.39
N ALA A 253 29.18 9.28 -22.76
CA ALA A 253 30.53 8.92 -22.30
C ALA A 253 31.45 8.50 -23.46
#